data_AF-A0A1H4FPZ8-F1
#
_entry.id   AF-A0A1H4FPZ8-F1
#
_cell.length_a   1.000
_cell.length_b   1.000
_cell.length_c   1.000
_cell.angle_alpha   90.00
_cell.angle_beta   90.00
_cell.angle_gamma   90.00
#
_symmetry.space_group_name_H-M   'P 1'
#
loop_
_entity.id
_entity.type
_entity.pdbx_description
1 polymer ?
#
loop_
_entity_poly.entity_id
_entity_poly.type
_entity_poly.pdbx_seq_one_letter_code
_entity_poly.pdbx_strand_id
1 'polypeptide(L)'
;MLHENILHIRDENGLGTIFNEWQMSFDRVEVSVRDVITERVMQEVIRYNRSASTDKFDLVQPTELERQLNGPGKKRPLVDVDKQIAIALQAFESNGFFIFIGDSQVEHLDDIITIRPQTRVSFIKLTPLVGG
;
A
#
# COMPACT_ATOMS: atom_id res chain seq x y z
N MET A 1 -20.02 -22.60 -3.76
CA MET A 1 -18.84 -22.13 -2.99
C MET A 1 -18.41 -20.83 -3.64
N LEU A 2 -18.57 -19.70 -2.95
CA LEU A 2 -18.02 -18.43 -3.42
C LEU A 2 -16.50 -18.56 -3.28
N HIS A 3 -15.78 -18.65 -4.39
CA HIS A 3 -14.33 -18.65 -4.34
C HIS A 3 -13.92 -17.21 -4.07
N GLU A 4 -13.32 -16.94 -2.90
CA GLU A 4 -12.70 -15.65 -2.65
C GLU A 4 -11.49 -15.51 -3.58
N ASN A 5 -11.40 -14.39 -4.30
CA ASN A 5 -10.28 -14.11 -5.17
C ASN A 5 -9.18 -13.48 -4.32
N ILE A 6 -8.20 -14.29 -3.92
CA ILE A 6 -7.16 -13.89 -2.96
C ILE A 6 -5.89 -13.46 -3.69
N LEU A 7 -5.40 -12.27 -3.35
CA LEU A 7 -4.06 -11.78 -3.68
C LEU A 7 -3.14 -11.88 -2.47
N HIS A 8 -1.95 -12.41 -2.69
CA HIS A 8 -0.86 -12.38 -1.69
C HIS A 8 -0.07 -11.09 -1.88
N ILE A 9 -0.14 -10.20 -0.89
CA ILE A 9 0.53 -8.91 -0.92
C ILE A 9 1.81 -8.99 -0.11
N ARG A 10 2.87 -8.41 -0.64
CA ARG A 10 4.17 -8.35 0.01
C ARG A 10 4.73 -6.95 -0.10
N ASP A 11 5.16 -6.38 1.02
CA ASP A 11 5.89 -5.12 1.02
C ASP A 11 7.39 -5.40 1.17
N GLU A 12 8.18 -4.90 0.22
CA GLU A 12 9.61 -5.17 0.08
C GLU A 12 10.40 -3.87 -0.14
N ASN A 13 11.69 -3.87 0.23
CA ASN A 13 12.61 -2.82 -0.17
C ASN A 13 13.35 -3.20 -1.46
N GLY A 14 14.10 -2.26 -2.04
CA GLY A 14 14.87 -2.52 -3.27
C GLY A 14 15.96 -3.60 -3.15
N LEU A 15 16.25 -4.11 -1.95
CA LEU A 15 17.20 -5.21 -1.70
C LEU A 15 16.49 -6.57 -1.56
N GLY A 16 15.16 -6.63 -1.74
CA GLY A 16 14.36 -7.85 -1.58
C GLY A 16 14.11 -8.25 -0.13
N THR A 17 14.35 -7.34 0.84
CA THR A 17 13.98 -7.60 2.23
C THR A 17 12.48 -7.39 2.40
N ILE A 18 11.80 -8.46 2.79
CA ILE A 18 10.36 -8.46 3.07
C ILE A 18 10.15 -7.99 4.50
N PHE A 19 9.32 -6.97 4.69
CA PHE A 19 8.98 -6.46 6.01
C PHE A 19 7.53 -6.72 6.39
N ASN A 20 6.68 -7.03 5.41
CA ASN A 20 5.28 -7.32 5.65
C ASN A 20 4.69 -8.21 4.54
N GLU A 21 3.82 -9.14 4.91
CA GLU A 21 3.15 -10.07 4.00
C GLU A 21 1.76 -10.41 4.52
N TRP A 22 0.74 -10.29 3.67
CA TRP A 22 -0.63 -10.63 4.02
C TRP A 22 -1.47 -11.02 2.79
N GLN A 23 -2.74 -11.31 3.03
CA GLN A 23 -3.71 -11.64 2.00
C GLN A 23 -4.77 -10.55 1.89
N MET A 24 -5.21 -10.29 0.66
CA MET A 24 -6.27 -9.35 0.32
C MET A 24 -7.29 -10.09 -0.55
N SER A 25 -8.57 -10.00 -0.21
CA SER A 25 -9.64 -10.65 -0.96
C SER A 25 -10.40 -9.64 -1.80
N PHE A 26 -10.77 -10.07 -3.00
CA PHE A 26 -11.63 -9.32 -3.92
C PHE A 26 -12.85 -10.13 -4.30
N ASP A 27 -13.96 -9.43 -4.55
CA ASP A 27 -15.22 -9.99 -5.02
C ASP A 27 -15.20 -10.35 -6.51
N ARG A 28 -14.16 -9.93 -7.24
CA ARG A 28 -13.96 -10.11 -8.67
C ARG A 28 -12.59 -10.69 -8.98
N VAL A 29 -12.47 -11.33 -10.15
CA VAL A 29 -11.22 -11.95 -10.63
C VAL A 29 -10.30 -10.95 -11.31
N GLU A 30 -10.84 -9.88 -11.91
CA GLU A 30 -10.05 -8.84 -12.57
C GLU A 30 -10.14 -7.56 -11.76
N VAL A 31 -8.98 -7.07 -11.31
CA VAL A 31 -8.86 -5.84 -10.52
C VAL A 31 -7.82 -4.94 -11.17
N SER A 32 -8.00 -3.64 -11.09
CA SER A 32 -6.99 -2.70 -11.57
C SER A 32 -5.86 -2.53 -10.55
N VAL A 33 -4.70 -2.05 -10.99
CA VAL A 33 -3.62 -1.62 -10.08
C VAL A 33 -4.13 -0.56 -9.10
N ARG A 34 -4.97 0.36 -9.57
CA ARG A 34 -5.66 1.36 -8.74
C ARG A 34 -6.46 0.72 -7.60
N ASP A 35 -7.22 -0.34 -7.88
CA ASP A 35 -8.01 -1.05 -6.86
C ASP A 35 -7.11 -1.65 -5.79
N VAL A 36 -6.01 -2.28 -6.21
CA VAL A 36 -5.07 -2.92 -5.28
C VAL A 36 -4.33 -1.89 -4.41
N ILE A 37 -3.90 -0.75 -4.98
CA ILE A 37 -3.32 0.35 -4.21
C ILE A 37 -4.34 0.91 -3.22
N THR A 38 -5.58 1.13 -3.67
CA THR A 38 -6.65 1.68 -2.83
C THR A 38 -6.91 0.81 -1.62
N GLU A 39 -7.14 -0.49 -1.85
CA GLU A 39 -7.39 -1.45 -0.76
C GLU A 39 -6.17 -1.58 0.16
N ARG A 40 -4.94 -1.56 -0.39
CA ARG A 40 -3.70 -1.57 0.39
C ARG A 40 -3.65 -0.40 1.37
N VAL A 41 -3.94 0.81 0.90
CA VAL A 41 -3.90 2.04 1.72
C VAL A 41 -5.03 2.04 2.75
N MET A 42 -6.23 1.62 2.36
CA MET A 42 -7.37 1.53 3.29
C MET A 42 -7.05 0.63 4.49
N GLN A 43 -6.51 -0.57 4.24
CA GLN A 43 -6.10 -1.49 5.31
C GLN A 43 -5.01 -0.90 6.21
N GLU A 44 -4.12 -0.07 5.65
CA GLU A 44 -3.11 0.63 6.43
C GLU A 44 -3.66 1.70 7.33
N VAL A 45 -4.53 2.55 6.79
CA VAL A 45 -5.16 3.63 7.54
C VAL A 45 -6.00 3.04 8.66
N ILE A 46 -6.72 1.94 8.39
CA ILE A 46 -7.45 1.19 9.41
C ILE A 46 -6.49 0.68 10.49
N ARG A 47 -5.36 0.07 10.11
CA ARG A 47 -4.37 -0.42 11.07
C ARG A 47 -3.77 0.71 11.89
N TYR A 48 -3.30 1.78 11.25
CA TYR A 48 -2.70 2.96 11.88
C TYR A 48 -3.67 3.65 12.85
N ASN A 49 -4.91 3.87 12.42
CA ASN A 49 -5.93 4.51 13.25
C ASN A 49 -6.39 3.61 14.42
N ARG A 50 -6.25 2.27 14.30
CA ARG A 50 -6.57 1.30 15.36
C ARG A 50 -5.41 1.00 16.31
N SER A 51 -4.15 1.04 15.85
CA SER A 51 -2.99 0.63 16.65
C SER A 51 -2.37 1.79 17.43
N ALA A 52 -2.08 1.56 18.72
CA ALA A 52 -1.32 2.49 19.57
C ALA A 52 0.20 2.46 19.28
N SER A 53 0.69 1.62 18.38
CA SER A 53 2.10 1.45 18.00
C SER A 53 2.28 1.53 16.48
N THR A 54 3.19 2.40 16.02
CA THR A 54 3.67 2.47 14.63
C THR A 54 4.79 1.46 14.48
N ASP A 55 4.71 0.60 13.47
CA ASP A 55 5.91 -0.04 12.94
C ASP A 55 6.63 0.97 12.04
N LYS A 56 7.96 0.93 12.04
CA LYS A 56 8.84 1.91 11.38
C LYS A 56 8.74 1.89 9.83
N PHE A 57 7.88 1.03 9.28
CA PHE A 57 7.80 0.67 7.87
C PHE A 57 6.44 0.98 7.21
N ASP A 58 5.51 1.63 7.93
CA ASP A 58 4.22 2.03 7.36
C ASP A 58 4.42 3.01 6.17
N LEU A 59 3.77 2.70 5.03
CA LEU A 59 3.65 3.55 3.83
C LEU A 59 2.74 4.74 4.07
N VAL A 60 1.80 4.64 5.02
CA VAL A 60 0.95 5.77 5.44
C VAL A 60 1.65 6.57 6.54
N GLN A 61 1.82 7.85 6.29
CA GLN A 61 2.31 8.81 7.27
C GLN A 61 1.35 10.00 7.32
N PRO A 62 1.01 10.52 8.51
CA PRO A 62 0.20 11.74 8.61
C PRO A 62 0.86 12.89 7.86
N THR A 63 0.08 13.58 7.03
CA THR A 63 0.49 14.82 6.35
C THR A 63 0.73 15.94 7.36
N GLU A 64 1.46 16.98 6.96
CA GLU A 64 1.72 18.14 7.82
C GLU A 64 0.41 18.81 8.30
N LEU A 65 -0.58 18.90 7.41
CA LEU A 65 -1.91 19.43 7.72
C LEU A 65 -2.64 18.56 8.76
N GLU A 66 -2.59 17.24 8.65
CA GLU A 66 -3.19 16.33 9.63
C GLU A 66 -2.51 16.41 10.99
N ARG A 67 -1.19 16.66 11.03
CA ARG A 67 -0.46 16.91 12.29
C ARG A 67 -0.92 18.19 12.95
N GLN A 68 -1.11 19.27 12.18
CA GLN A 68 -1.53 20.57 12.70
C GLN A 68 -3.01 20.56 13.16
N LEU A 69 -3.93 20.00 12.37
CA LEU A 69 -5.37 19.97 12.67
C LEU A 69 -5.71 19.16 13.93
N ASN A 70 -4.89 18.17 14.28
CA ASN A 70 -5.14 17.34 15.45
C ASN A 70 -4.62 17.94 16.76
N GLY A 71 -3.92 19.08 16.71
CA GLY A 71 -3.55 19.92 17.85
C GLY A 71 -2.49 19.32 18.79
N PRO A 72 -1.74 20.16 19.52
CA PRO A 72 -0.79 19.69 20.54
C PRO A 72 -1.57 19.05 21.71
N GLY A 73 -1.42 17.74 21.90
CA GLY A 73 -2.00 17.02 23.05
C GLY A 73 -2.88 15.81 22.71
N LYS A 74 -3.21 15.55 21.43
CA LYS A 74 -3.81 14.26 21.04
C LYS A 74 -2.74 13.18 20.89
N LYS A 75 -3.00 11.97 21.43
CA LYS A 75 -2.05 10.85 21.47
C LYS A 75 -1.55 10.36 20.08
N ARG A 76 -2.21 10.71 18.97
CA ARG A 76 -1.71 10.67 17.58
C ARG A 76 -2.74 11.32 16.63
N PRO A 77 -2.32 11.94 15.51
CA PRO A 77 -3.25 12.45 14.52
C PRO A 77 -3.91 11.30 13.76
N LEU A 78 -5.25 11.30 13.68
CA LEU A 78 -5.97 10.40 12.77
C LEU A 78 -5.64 10.76 11.33
N VAL A 79 -5.54 9.74 10.49
CA VAL A 79 -5.26 9.90 9.06
C VAL A 79 -6.53 9.75 8.24
N ASP A 80 -6.71 10.66 7.29
CA ASP A 80 -7.80 10.69 6.32
C ASP A 80 -7.51 9.71 5.18
N VAL A 81 -8.37 8.71 5.03
CA VAL A 81 -8.16 7.60 4.10
C VAL A 81 -8.16 8.07 2.64
N ASP A 82 -9.07 8.98 2.27
CA ASP A 82 -9.22 9.44 0.89
C ASP A 82 -7.98 10.24 0.45
N LYS A 83 -7.44 11.06 1.37
CA LYS A 83 -6.20 11.80 1.12
C LYS A 83 -5.01 10.87 0.93
N GLN A 84 -4.88 9.83 1.75
CA GLN A 84 -3.77 8.88 1.62
C GLN A 84 -3.87 8.05 0.34
N ILE A 85 -5.09 7.66 -0.08
CA ILE A 85 -5.30 7.00 -1.36
C ILE A 85 -4.81 7.90 -2.49
N ALA A 86 -5.22 9.17 -2.51
CA ALA A 86 -4.79 10.11 -3.53
C ALA A 86 -3.27 10.29 -3.58
N ILE A 87 -2.62 10.41 -2.41
CA ILE A 87 -1.16 10.51 -2.30
C ILE A 87 -0.48 9.25 -2.84
N ALA A 88 -0.96 8.06 -2.49
CA ALA A 88 -0.39 6.80 -2.93
C ALA A 88 -0.54 6.57 -4.44
N LEU A 89 -1.70 6.91 -5.01
CA LEU A 89 -1.93 6.84 -6.45
C LEU A 89 -0.97 7.77 -7.20
N GLN A 90 -0.83 9.02 -6.74
CA GLN A 90 0.12 9.97 -7.34
C GLN A 90 1.57 9.51 -7.17
N ALA A 91 1.93 8.92 -6.02
CA ALA A 91 3.26 8.39 -5.79
C ALA A 91 3.58 7.24 -6.75
N PHE A 92 2.62 6.36 -7.06
CA PHE A 92 2.80 5.32 -8.07
C PHE A 92 3.07 5.92 -9.46
N GLU A 93 2.23 6.86 -9.91
CA GLU A 93 2.39 7.51 -11.23
C GLU A 93 3.69 8.33 -11.36
N SER A 94 4.27 8.76 -10.23
CA SER A 94 5.55 9.48 -10.19
C SER A 94 6.76 8.61 -9.85
N ASN A 95 6.62 7.27 -9.94
CA ASN A 95 7.66 6.29 -9.64
C ASN A 95 8.21 6.36 -8.21
N GLY A 96 7.39 6.76 -7.24
CA GLY A 96 7.75 6.77 -5.82
C GLY A 96 7.89 5.36 -5.21
N PHE A 97 7.26 4.36 -5.83
CA PHE A 97 7.42 2.94 -5.57
C PHE A 97 7.00 2.13 -6.80
N PHE A 98 7.36 0.85 -6.83
CA PHE A 98 7.00 -0.05 -7.92
C PHE A 98 6.09 -1.18 -7.44
N ILE A 99 5.28 -1.71 -8.35
CA ILE A 99 4.45 -2.88 -8.11
C ILE A 99 4.84 -3.98 -9.10
N PHE A 100 5.01 -5.20 -8.60
CA PHE A 100 5.31 -6.38 -9.40
C PHE A 100 4.23 -7.44 -9.21
N ILE A 101 3.84 -8.12 -10.28
CA ILE A 101 2.99 -9.31 -10.27
C ILE A 101 3.87 -10.49 -10.67
N GLY A 102 4.19 -11.35 -9.71
CA GLY A 102 5.27 -12.32 -9.89
C GLY A 102 6.60 -11.60 -10.12
N ASP A 103 7.07 -11.62 -11.37
CA ASP A 103 8.33 -10.99 -11.81
C ASP A 103 8.11 -9.87 -12.86
N SER A 104 6.85 -9.54 -13.18
CA SER A 104 6.51 -8.49 -14.14
C SER A 104 6.08 -7.21 -13.44
N GLN A 105 6.71 -6.09 -13.76
CA GLN A 105 6.33 -4.77 -13.27
C GLN A 105 5.05 -4.31 -13.98
N VAL A 106 4.13 -3.70 -13.23
CA VAL A 106 3.01 -2.92 -13.79
C VAL A 106 3.37 -1.43 -13.83
N GLU A 107 2.87 -0.71 -14.83
CA GLU A 107 3.30 0.66 -15.12
C GLU A 107 2.16 1.67 -15.02
N HIS A 108 0.91 1.22 -15.16
CA HIS A 108 -0.25 2.11 -15.19
C HIS A 108 -1.30 1.71 -14.15
N LEU A 109 -1.99 2.72 -13.62
CA LEU A 109 -3.06 2.52 -12.63
C LEU A 109 -4.23 1.69 -13.17
N ASP A 110 -4.44 1.73 -14.48
CA ASP A 110 -5.52 1.04 -15.16
C ASP A 110 -5.08 -0.34 -15.69
N ASP A 111 -3.83 -0.76 -15.46
CA ASP A 111 -3.37 -2.11 -15.77
C ASP A 111 -4.21 -3.13 -15.00
N ILE A 112 -4.63 -4.19 -15.69
CA ILE A 112 -5.50 -5.22 -15.12
C ILE A 112 -4.69 -6.38 -14.57
N ILE A 113 -5.01 -6.73 -13.33
CA ILE A 113 -4.49 -7.89 -12.59
C ILE A 113 -5.57 -8.97 -12.60
N THR A 114 -5.31 -10.06 -13.32
CA THR A 114 -6.13 -11.27 -13.23
C THR A 114 -5.71 -12.08 -12.02
N ILE A 115 -6.57 -12.14 -11.00
CA ILE A 115 -6.38 -12.92 -9.78
C ILE A 115 -6.49 -14.41 -10.11
N ARG A 116 -5.36 -15.10 -10.03
CA ARG A 116 -5.23 -16.55 -10.10
C ARG A 116 -4.81 -17.11 -8.74
N PRO A 117 -5.01 -18.41 -8.48
CA PRO A 117 -4.41 -19.04 -7.30
C PRO A 117 -2.92 -18.71 -7.22
N GLN A 118 -2.45 -18.31 -6.03
CA GLN A 118 -1.06 -17.92 -5.75
C GLN A 118 -0.57 -16.64 -6.46
N THR A 119 -1.46 -15.79 -6.98
CA THR A 119 -1.04 -14.49 -7.52
C THR A 119 -0.41 -13.66 -6.40
N ARG A 120 0.86 -13.31 -6.60
CA ARG A 120 1.64 -12.50 -5.67
C ARG A 120 1.83 -11.10 -6.24
N VAL A 121 1.50 -10.10 -5.45
CA VAL A 121 1.73 -8.69 -5.74
C VAL A 121 2.76 -8.15 -4.74
N SER A 122 3.89 -7.67 -5.25
CA SER A 122 4.96 -7.08 -4.44
C SER A 122 4.97 -5.56 -4.60
N PHE A 123 4.87 -4.83 -3.50
CA PHE A 123 5.07 -3.39 -3.41
C PHE A 123 6.52 -3.11 -3.01
N ILE A 124 7.30 -2.53 -3.91
CA ILE A 124 8.72 -2.26 -3.70
C ILE A 124 8.91 -0.77 -3.41
N LYS A 125 9.18 -0.45 -2.14
CA LYS A 125 9.51 0.92 -1.73
C LYS A 125 10.96 1.24 -2.11
N LEU A 126 11.14 2.33 -2.83
CA LEU A 126 12.47 2.87 -3.11
C LEU A 126 13.02 3.51 -1.84
N THR A 127 13.92 2.80 -1.17
CA THR A 127 14.84 3.44 -0.22
C THR A 127 15.82 4.28 -1.03
N PRO A 128 15.96 5.60 -0.75
CA PRO A 128 17.00 6.39 -1.41
C PRO A 128 18.35 5.72 -1.18
N LEU A 129 19.08 5.46 -2.26
CA LEU A 129 20.45 4.96 -2.17
C LEU A 129 21.27 6.05 -1.48
N VAL A 130 21.72 5.78 -0.26
CA VAL A 130 22.75 6.60 0.37
C VAL A 130 24.04 6.42 -0.44
N GLY A 131 24.34 7.40 -1.29
CA GLY A 131 25.67 7.54 -1.88
C GLY A 131 26.68 7.83 -0.76
N GLY A 132 27.84 7.18 -0.82
CA GLY A 132 28.88 7.18 0.21
C GLY A 132 29.53 8.52 0.52
#